data_AF-A0A914CLK1-F1
#
_entry.id   AF-A0A914CLK1-F1
#
_cell.length_a   1.000
_cell.length_b   1.000
_cell.length_c   1.000
_cell.angle_alpha   90.00
_cell.angle_beta   90.00
_cell.angle_gamma   90.00
#
_symmetry.space_group_name_H-M   'P 1'
#
loop_
_entity.id
_entity.type
_entity.pdbx_description
1 polymer ?
#
loop_
_entity_poly.entity_id
_entity_poly.type
_entity_poly.pdbx_seq_one_letter_code
_entity_poly.pdbx_strand_id
1 'polypeptide(L)'
;MAKSLGICEGSIGNIVKMDLKMKSYKHSHGQELTEAQKVSRLQKAKKMLRLVAAGRHRQILFTDEKIFTMSEVWQNSRVITRNRLDVWDKDTWPSNSCDLNAMDYSGWAILVKNLVL
;
A
#
# COMPACT_ATOMS: atom_id res chain seq x y z
N MET A 1 23.80 3.27 7.46
CA MET A 1 23.73 4.62 8.06
C MET A 1 24.71 4.78 9.21
N ALA A 2 24.67 3.92 10.24
CA ALA A 2 25.59 4.07 11.39
C ALA A 2 27.06 3.86 11.06
N LYS A 3 27.38 2.74 10.40
CA LYS A 3 28.74 2.43 9.96
C LYS A 3 29.36 3.49 9.04
N SER A 4 28.55 4.12 8.18
CA SER A 4 29.02 5.17 7.25
C SER A 4 29.28 6.52 7.92
N LEU A 5 28.65 6.78 9.07
CA LEU A 5 28.81 8.01 9.84
C LEU A 5 29.83 7.87 10.98
N GLY A 6 30.32 6.65 11.26
CA GLY A 6 31.23 6.38 12.38
C GLY A 6 30.60 6.51 13.75
N ILE A 7 29.26 6.44 13.84
CA ILE A 7 28.50 6.61 15.09
C ILE A 7 27.90 5.26 15.51
N CYS A 8 27.72 5.02 16.81
CA CYS A 8 27.03 3.82 17.29
C CYS A 8 25.54 3.82 16.91
N GLU A 9 24.98 2.63 16.69
CA GLU A 9 23.59 2.48 16.22
C GLU A 9 22.56 3.06 17.20
N GLY A 10 22.79 2.90 18.51
CA GLY A 10 21.91 3.45 19.55
C GLY A 10 21.82 4.97 19.50
N SER A 11 22.95 5.67 19.33
CA SER A 11 22.96 7.12 19.20
C SER A 11 22.24 7.57 17.95
N ILE A 12 22.42 6.89 16.81
CA ILE A 12 21.65 7.20 15.61
C ILE A 12 20.16 6.95 15.80
N GLY A 13 19.77 5.88 16.49
CA GLY A 13 18.37 5.63 16.83
C GLY A 13 17.77 6.77 17.66
N ASN A 14 18.51 7.28 18.65
CA ASN A 14 18.10 8.41 19.46
C ASN A 14 18.03 9.71 18.64
N ILE A 15 19.02 10.00 17.81
CA ILE A 15 19.03 11.19 16.93
C ILE A 15 17.83 11.16 15.98
N VAL A 16 17.58 10.02 15.33
CA VAL A 16 16.44 9.84 14.42
C VAL A 16 15.11 10.08 15.13
N LYS A 17 14.95 9.53 16.34
CA LYS A 17 13.69 9.56 17.08
C LYS A 17 13.44 10.89 17.81
N MET A 18 14.46 11.43 18.48
CA MET A 18 14.35 12.58 19.39
C MET A 18 14.65 13.89 18.67
N ASP A 19 15.77 13.96 17.94
CA ASP A 19 16.23 15.22 17.33
C ASP A 19 15.52 15.46 16.00
N LEU A 20 15.51 14.45 15.12
CA LEU A 20 14.91 14.54 13.79
C LEU A 20 13.40 14.29 13.80
N LYS A 21 12.87 13.72 14.90
CA LYS A 21 11.46 13.34 15.08
C LYS A 21 10.92 12.48 13.95
N MET A 22 11.76 11.60 13.42
CA MET A 22 11.42 10.67 12.34
C MET A 22 11.07 9.29 12.89
N LYS A 23 10.37 8.51 12.07
CA LYS A 23 9.97 7.14 12.39
C LYS A 23 10.39 6.20 11.27
N SER A 24 10.67 4.96 11.66
CA SER A 24 10.93 3.87 10.72
C SER A 24 9.61 3.25 10.27
N TYR A 25 9.37 3.27 8.97
CA TYR A 25 8.21 2.65 8.35
C TYR A 25 8.64 1.53 7.42
N LYS A 26 7.78 0.51 7.26
CA LYS A 26 8.01 -0.57 6.29
C LYS A 26 7.84 -0.01 4.88
N HIS A 27 8.87 -0.15 4.05
CA HIS A 27 8.80 0.18 2.64
C HIS A 27 8.12 -0.97 1.92
N SER A 28 6.94 -0.74 1.38
CA SER A 28 6.27 -1.71 0.53
C SER A 28 6.71 -1.48 -0.92
N HIS A 29 7.17 -2.53 -1.59
CA HIS A 29 7.30 -2.50 -3.04
C HIS A 29 5.90 -2.60 -3.65
N GLY A 30 5.62 -1.74 -4.63
CA GLY A 30 4.47 -1.84 -5.50
C GLY A 30 4.86 -1.32 -6.87
N GLN A 31 4.25 -1.84 -7.93
CA GLN A 31 4.30 -1.21 -9.25
C GLN A 31 3.59 0.14 -9.17
N GLU A 32 4.06 1.11 -9.92
CA GLU A 32 3.35 2.37 -10.14
C GLU A 32 2.22 2.15 -11.15
N LEU A 33 1.07 2.79 -10.93
CA LEU A 33 -0.09 2.65 -11.79
C LEU A 33 -0.03 3.66 -12.92
N THR A 34 -0.20 3.19 -14.15
CA THR A 34 -0.45 4.06 -15.30
C THR A 34 -1.82 4.72 -15.19
N GLU A 35 -2.00 5.89 -15.82
CA GLU A 35 -3.29 6.58 -15.83
C GLU A 35 -4.43 5.73 -16.40
N ALA A 36 -4.14 4.94 -17.45
CA ALA A 36 -5.12 3.99 -18.00
C ALA A 36 -5.53 2.92 -16.97
N GLN A 37 -4.60 2.42 -16.17
CA GLN A 37 -4.89 1.47 -15.09
C GLN A 37 -5.71 2.14 -13.97
N LYS A 38 -5.43 3.40 -13.62
CA LYS A 38 -6.23 4.16 -12.64
C LYS A 38 -7.69 4.29 -13.10
N VAL A 39 -7.92 4.66 -14.37
CA VAL A 39 -9.27 4.76 -14.94
C VAL A 39 -9.98 3.41 -14.93
N SER A 40 -9.31 2.34 -15.37
CA SER A 40 -9.87 0.99 -15.37
C SER A 40 -10.25 0.54 -13.95
N ARG A 41 -9.36 0.79 -12.96
CA ARG A 41 -9.61 0.48 -11.55
C ARG A 41 -10.81 1.25 -11.01
N LEU A 42 -10.93 2.55 -11.28
CA LEU A 42 -12.08 3.37 -10.87
C LEU A 42 -13.40 2.84 -11.43
N GLN A 43 -13.43 2.49 -12.73
CA GLN A 43 -14.63 1.94 -13.36
C GLN A 43 -15.05 0.60 -12.74
N LYS A 44 -14.09 -0.31 -12.52
CA LYS A 44 -14.32 -1.60 -11.85
C LYS A 44 -14.82 -1.39 -10.42
N ALA A 45 -14.23 -0.47 -9.67
CA ALA A 45 -14.65 -0.12 -8.31
C ALA A 45 -16.11 0.37 -8.25
N LYS A 46 -16.49 1.29 -9.15
CA LYS A 46 -17.88 1.77 -9.26
C LYS A 46 -18.85 0.63 -9.57
N LYS A 47 -18.48 -0.30 -10.45
CA LYS A 47 -19.31 -1.47 -10.78
C LYS A 47 -19.47 -2.40 -9.57
N MET A 48 -18.39 -2.65 -8.85
CA MET A 48 -18.41 -3.47 -7.62
C MET A 48 -19.30 -2.84 -6.54
N LEU A 49 -19.21 -1.52 -6.32
CA LEU A 49 -20.09 -0.83 -5.37
C LEU A 49 -21.58 -1.01 -5.70
N ARG A 50 -21.95 -0.92 -6.98
CA ARG A 50 -23.33 -1.16 -7.42
C ARG A 50 -23.78 -2.61 -7.18
N LEU A 51 -22.91 -3.58 -7.41
CA LEU A 51 -23.19 -5.00 -7.14
C LEU A 51 -23.37 -5.27 -5.65
N VAL A 52 -22.53 -4.64 -4.82
CA VAL A 52 -22.62 -4.75 -3.36
C VAL A 52 -23.92 -4.12 -2.85
N ALA A 53 -24.23 -2.89 -3.28
CA ALA A 53 -25.46 -2.19 -2.90
C ALA A 53 -26.72 -2.97 -3.30
N ALA A 54 -26.69 -3.68 -4.43
CA ALA A 54 -27.78 -4.54 -4.89
C ALA A 54 -27.81 -5.92 -4.18
N GLY A 55 -26.92 -6.20 -3.22
CA GLY A 55 -26.83 -7.50 -2.53
C GLY A 55 -26.31 -8.66 -3.39
N ARG A 56 -25.99 -8.42 -4.67
CA ARG A 56 -25.59 -9.45 -5.65
C ARG A 56 -24.16 -9.95 -5.49
N HIS A 57 -23.34 -9.27 -4.69
CA HIS A 57 -21.98 -9.70 -4.37
C HIS A 57 -21.93 -11.11 -3.75
N ARG A 58 -22.98 -11.55 -3.05
CA ARG A 58 -23.06 -12.88 -2.42
C ARG A 58 -23.14 -14.03 -3.42
N GLN A 59 -23.45 -13.75 -4.69
CA GLN A 59 -23.54 -14.74 -5.77
C GLN A 59 -22.24 -14.84 -6.57
N ILE A 60 -21.20 -14.09 -6.20
CA ILE A 60 -19.93 -14.03 -6.92
C ILE A 60 -18.87 -14.76 -6.10
N LEU A 61 -18.28 -15.80 -6.68
CA LEU A 61 -17.09 -16.44 -6.14
C LEU A 61 -15.85 -15.73 -6.71
N PHE A 62 -15.02 -15.19 -5.83
CA PHE A 62 -13.72 -14.65 -6.19
C PHE A 62 -12.67 -15.75 -6.00
N THR A 63 -11.96 -16.10 -7.07
CA THR A 63 -10.83 -17.03 -7.05
C THR A 63 -9.60 -16.33 -7.58
N ASP A 64 -8.46 -16.59 -6.97
CA ASP A 64 -7.15 -16.13 -7.43
C ASP A 64 -6.15 -17.27 -7.29
N GLU A 65 -5.22 -17.36 -8.23
CA GLU A 65 -4.15 -18.35 -8.19
C GLU A 65 -2.93 -17.75 -7.50
N LYS A 66 -2.55 -18.32 -6.36
CA LYS A 66 -1.35 -17.91 -5.64
C LYS A 66 -0.27 -18.96 -5.78
N ILE A 67 0.89 -18.53 -6.30
CA ILE A 67 2.08 -19.36 -6.33
C ILE A 67 2.74 -19.29 -4.94
N PHE A 68 2.86 -20.44 -4.28
CA PHE A 68 3.60 -20.59 -3.04
C PHE A 68 5.00 -21.11 -3.36
N THR A 69 6.01 -20.23 -3.32
CA THR A 69 7.41 -20.61 -3.43
C THR A 69 7.96 -21.06 -2.06
N MET A 70 8.71 -22.16 -2.01
CA MET A 70 9.30 -22.69 -0.77
C MET A 70 10.42 -21.83 -0.17
N SER A 71 10.90 -20.82 -0.90
CA SER A 71 11.94 -19.89 -0.44
C SER A 71 11.35 -18.62 0.17
N GLU A 72 12.04 -18.09 1.19
CA GLU A 72 11.67 -16.84 1.84
C GLU A 72 11.93 -15.64 0.92
N VAL A 73 10.91 -14.82 0.70
CA VAL A 73 11.06 -13.50 0.07
C VAL A 73 11.49 -12.50 1.16
N TRP A 74 12.74 -12.04 1.12
CA TRP A 74 13.25 -11.00 2.01
C TRP A 74 12.56 -9.66 1.72
N GLN A 75 11.45 -9.39 2.40
CA GLN A 75 10.56 -8.26 2.11
C GLN A 75 10.46 -7.27 3.28
N ASN A 76 11.59 -6.89 3.88
CA ASN A 76 11.66 -6.03 5.07
C ASN A 76 12.56 -4.80 4.89
N SER A 77 12.54 -4.17 3.72
CA SER A 77 13.12 -2.83 3.53
C SER A 77 12.34 -1.82 4.38
N ARG A 78 13.02 -0.96 5.14
CA ARG A 78 12.40 0.10 5.96
C ARG A 78 12.98 1.45 5.57
N VAL A 79 12.12 2.47 5.52
CA VAL A 79 12.52 3.87 5.27
C VAL A 79 12.28 4.70 6.52
N ILE A 80 13.23 5.58 6.82
CA ILE A 80 13.13 6.54 7.91
C ILE A 80 12.57 7.84 7.33
N THR A 81 11.38 8.23 7.77
CA THR A 81 10.75 9.48 7.33
C THR A 81 9.90 10.08 8.46
N ARG A 82 9.51 11.35 8.32
CA ARG A 82 8.58 12.01 9.25
C ARG A 82 7.15 11.54 9.03
N ASN A 83 6.71 11.47 7.77
CA ASN A 83 5.32 11.15 7.46
C ASN A 83 5.20 9.74 6.86
N ARG A 84 4.19 9.01 7.31
CA ARG A 84 3.82 7.72 6.71
C ARG A 84 3.42 7.87 5.23
N LEU A 85 2.92 9.04 4.83
CA LEU A 85 2.57 9.35 3.43
C LEU A 85 3.81 9.49 2.53
N ASP A 86 5.00 9.73 3.07
CA ASP A 86 6.20 9.76 2.23
C ASP A 86 6.63 8.34 1.81
N VAL A 87 6.06 7.31 2.47
CA VAL A 87 6.24 5.88 2.14
C VAL A 87 5.14 5.38 1.20
N TRP A 88 3.98 6.04 1.24
CA TRP A 88 2.87 5.82 0.33
C TRP A 88 2.31 7.17 -0.06
N ASP A 89 2.68 7.65 -1.24
CA ASP A 89 1.99 8.80 -1.79
C ASP A 89 0.50 8.47 -1.99
N LYS A 90 -0.40 9.45 -1.79
CA LYS A 90 -1.86 9.22 -1.81
C LYS A 90 -2.33 8.62 -3.14
N ASP A 91 -1.61 8.92 -4.20
CA ASP A 91 -1.88 8.44 -5.56
C ASP A 91 -1.14 7.14 -5.88
N THR A 92 -0.25 6.71 -4.98
CA THR A 92 0.64 5.55 -5.13
C THR A 92 0.12 4.38 -4.31
N TRP A 93 -0.91 3.71 -4.83
CA TRP A 93 -1.38 2.43 -4.30
C TRP A 93 -0.41 1.31 -4.69
N PRO A 94 -0.05 0.38 -3.79
CA PRO A 94 0.87 -0.69 -4.13
C PRO A 94 0.23 -1.61 -5.18
N SER A 95 0.82 -1.71 -6.36
CA SER A 95 0.32 -2.66 -7.36
C SER A 95 0.50 -4.13 -7.00
N ASN A 96 1.15 -4.42 -5.87
CA ASN A 96 1.19 -5.75 -5.29
C ASN A 96 -0.13 -6.15 -4.59
N SER A 97 -1.17 -5.31 -4.60
CA SER A 97 -2.53 -5.80 -4.46
C SER A 97 -2.90 -6.53 -5.76
N CYS A 98 -2.46 -7.78 -5.87
CA CYS A 98 -2.89 -8.70 -6.92
C CYS A 98 -4.42 -8.75 -6.95
N ASP A 99 -4.91 -9.05 -8.13
CA ASP A 99 -6.20 -8.67 -8.64
C ASP A 99 -7.43 -9.04 -7.79
N LEU A 100 -8.48 -8.24 -7.97
CA LEU A 100 -9.87 -8.65 -7.77
C LEU A 100 -10.37 -8.97 -6.36
N ASN A 101 -9.69 -8.62 -5.27
CA ASN A 101 -10.33 -8.79 -3.96
C ASN A 101 -11.42 -7.72 -3.75
N ALA A 102 -12.64 -8.15 -3.42
CA ALA A 102 -13.75 -7.25 -3.08
C ALA A 102 -13.38 -6.28 -1.93
N MET A 103 -12.48 -6.68 -1.04
CA MET A 103 -11.92 -5.81 0.01
C MET A 103 -11.10 -4.64 -0.56
N ASP A 104 -10.31 -4.84 -1.61
CA ASP A 104 -9.48 -3.79 -2.17
C ASP A 104 -10.32 -2.70 -2.87
N TYR A 105 -11.45 -3.10 -3.47
CA TYR A 105 -12.42 -2.15 -4.01
C TYR A 105 -13.12 -1.32 -2.93
N SER A 106 -13.33 -1.88 -1.74
CA SER A 106 -13.91 -1.14 -0.61
C SER A 106 -12.96 -0.06 -0.08
N GLY A 107 -11.65 -0.33 -0.06
CA GLY A 107 -10.61 0.66 0.26
C GLY A 107 -10.54 1.79 -0.77
N TRP A 108 -10.59 1.46 -2.07
CA TRP A 108 -10.63 2.46 -3.15
C TRP A 108 -11.90 3.33 -3.10
N ALA A 109 -13.06 2.74 -2.77
CA ALA A 109 -14.30 3.49 -2.60
C ALA A 109 -14.23 4.53 -1.46
N ILE A 110 -13.55 4.19 -0.36
CA ILE A 110 -13.33 5.11 0.77
C ILE A 110 -12.36 6.23 0.37
N LEU A 111 -11.27 5.90 -0.34
CA LEU A 111 -10.30 6.90 -0.81
C LEU A 111 -10.89 7.85 -1.85
N VAL A 112 -11.67 7.34 -2.81
CA VAL A 112 -12.39 8.17 -3.79
C VAL A 112 -13.40 9.10 -3.11
N LYS A 113 -14.09 8.64 -2.06
CA LYS A 113 -14.99 9.50 -1.28
C LYS A 113 -14.24 10.63 -0.57
N ASN A 114 -13.01 10.39 -0.12
CA ASN A 114 -12.21 11.38 0.60
C ASN A 114 -11.37 12.30 -0.32
N LEU A 115 -11.27 11.98 -1.61
CA LEU A 115 -10.60 12.81 -2.64
C LEU A 115 -11.56 13.78 -3.35
N VAL A 116 -12.87 13.69 -3.09
CA VAL A 116 -13.92 14.56 -3.65
C VAL A 116 -14.50 15.48 -2.54
N LEU A 117 -13.63 16.08 -1.74
CA LEU A 117 -13.94 17.24 -0.90
C LEU A 117 -12.93 18.36 -1.17
#